data_AF-O43982-F1
#
_entry.id   AF-O43982-F1
#
_cell.length_a   1.000
_cell.length_b   1.000
_cell.length_c   1.000
_cell.angle_alpha   90.00
_cell.angle_beta   90.00
_cell.angle_gamma   90.00
#
_symmetry.space_group_name_H-M   'P 1'
#
loop_
_entity.id
_entity.type
_entity.pdbx_description
1 polymer ?
#
loop_
_entity_poly.entity_id
_entity_poly.type
_entity_poly.pdbx_seq_one_letter_code
_entity_poly.pdbx_strand_id
1 'polypeptide(L)'
;CETGTCIHNEWSSWTTCKDPCSNTETMSRNRTVKTVSQNWASTPCRDETQIQLCSENPQSIETCKTCLVGGWSEWSDCSTSCGEGNRVRTREVTKPPLNGDDSTCP
;
A
#
# COMPACT_ATOMS: atom_id res chain seq x y z
N CYS A 1 -6.21 -13.15 -40.91
CA CYS A 1 -6.76 -13.93 -39.79
C CYS A 1 -7.12 -12.94 -38.70
N GLU A 2 -8.39 -12.78 -38.38
CA GLU A 2 -8.80 -11.94 -37.25
C GLU A 2 -8.48 -12.70 -35.96
N THR A 3 -7.81 -12.04 -35.02
CA THR A 3 -7.45 -12.61 -33.73
C THR A 3 -8.65 -12.49 -32.81
N GLY A 4 -9.23 -13.63 -32.41
CA GLY A 4 -10.28 -13.66 -31.40
C GLY A 4 -9.80 -13.00 -30.10
N THR A 5 -10.60 -12.08 -29.57
CA THR A 5 -10.34 -11.38 -28.31
C THR A 5 -11.25 -11.94 -27.22
N CYS A 6 -10.68 -12.25 -26.04
CA CYS A 6 -11.41 -12.64 -24.84
C CYS A 6 -12.05 -11.42 -24.20
N ILE A 7 -13.36 -11.51 -23.93
CA ILE A 7 -14.10 -10.48 -23.20
C ILE A 7 -14.37 -11.05 -21.82
N HIS A 8 -13.89 -10.37 -20.78
CA HIS A 8 -14.10 -10.76 -19.38
C HIS A 8 -15.23 -9.96 -18.72
N ASN A 9 -15.68 -10.46 -17.58
CA ASN A 9 -16.51 -9.69 -16.66
C ASN A 9 -15.70 -8.59 -15.96
N GLU A 10 -16.41 -7.72 -15.25
CA GLU A 10 -15.78 -6.77 -14.33
C GLU A 10 -14.93 -7.51 -13.30
N TRP A 11 -13.86 -6.87 -12.87
CA TRP A 11 -13.01 -7.40 -11.81
C TRP A 11 -13.79 -7.48 -10.50
N SER A 12 -13.52 -8.53 -9.73
CA SER A 12 -13.90 -8.56 -8.32
C SER A 12 -13.22 -7.42 -7.55
N SER A 13 -13.78 -7.08 -6.38
CA SER A 13 -13.03 -6.32 -5.38
C SER A 13 -11.74 -7.05 -5.01
N TRP A 14 -10.72 -6.27 -4.66
CA TRP A 14 -9.50 -6.81 -4.07
C TRP A 14 -9.79 -7.45 -2.72
N THR A 15 -9.11 -8.56 -2.42
CA THR A 15 -9.06 -9.09 -1.05
C THR A 15 -8.42 -8.06 -0.13
N THR A 16 -8.94 -7.94 1.10
CA THR A 16 -8.37 -7.03 2.10
C THR A 16 -7.05 -7.56 2.65
N CYS A 17 -6.05 -6.70 2.75
CA CYS A 17 -4.82 -7.01 3.49
C CYS A 17 -5.03 -6.80 4.99
N LYS A 18 -4.37 -7.61 5.81
CA LYS A 18 -4.29 -7.39 7.25
C LYS A 18 -3.46 -6.15 7.54
N ASP A 19 -2.33 -5.99 6.84
CA ASP A 19 -1.52 -4.78 6.88
C ASP A 19 -1.40 -4.18 5.47
N PRO A 20 -2.06 -3.03 5.18
CA PRO A 20 -1.97 -2.38 3.88
C PRO A 20 -0.55 -1.93 3.54
N CYS A 21 0.31 -1.72 4.54
CA CYS A 21 1.69 -1.30 4.37
C CYS A 21 2.67 -2.48 4.35
N SER A 22 2.19 -3.73 4.30
CA SER A 22 3.09 -4.87 4.23
C SER A 22 3.65 -5.04 2.81
N ASN A 23 4.97 -5.13 2.71
CA ASN A 23 5.69 -5.50 1.49
C ASN A 23 5.87 -7.02 1.32
N THR A 24 5.32 -7.81 2.24
CA THR A 24 5.36 -9.28 2.20
C THR A 24 3.97 -9.90 2.04
N GLU A 25 2.92 -9.14 2.34
CA GLU A 25 1.54 -9.56 2.14
C GLU A 25 1.07 -9.21 0.72
N THR A 26 0.20 -10.06 0.16
CA THR A 26 -0.38 -9.86 -1.17
C THR A 26 -1.89 -9.79 -1.09
N MET A 27 -2.46 -9.00 -1.99
CA MET A 27 -3.89 -9.03 -2.29
C MET A 27 -4.12 -9.61 -3.69
N SER A 28 -5.30 -10.17 -3.89
CA SER A 28 -5.72 -10.73 -5.16
C SER A 28 -7.12 -10.29 -5.55
N ARG A 29 -7.38 -10.31 -6.86
CA ARG A 29 -8.72 -10.20 -7.44
C ARG A 29 -8.82 -11.10 -8.65
N ASN A 30 -10.04 -11.50 -9.00
CA ASN A 30 -10.28 -12.35 -10.16
C ASN A 30 -11.35 -11.76 -11.08
N ARG A 31 -11.35 -12.20 -12.34
CA ARG A 31 -12.44 -11.97 -13.30
C ARG A 31 -12.61 -13.19 -14.17
N THR A 32 -13.85 -13.46 -14.55
CA THR A 32 -14.20 -14.63 -15.37
C THR A 32 -14.42 -14.27 -16.84
N VAL A 33 -14.24 -15.24 -17.73
CA VAL A 33 -14.55 -15.07 -19.14
C VAL A 33 -16.05 -14.85 -19.31
N LYS A 34 -16.42 -13.74 -19.95
CA LYS A 34 -17.81 -13.41 -20.28
C LYS A 34 -18.20 -13.97 -21.64
N THR A 35 -17.38 -13.71 -22.66
CA THR A 35 -17.61 -14.22 -24.02
C THR A 35 -16.34 -14.17 -24.86
N VAL A 36 -16.35 -14.87 -25.99
CA VAL A 36 -15.26 -14.86 -26.98
C VAL A 36 -15.80 -14.23 -28.24
N SER A 37 -15.12 -13.20 -28.74
CA SER A 37 -15.56 -12.48 -29.95
C SER A 37 -15.52 -13.36 -31.22
N GLN A 38 -14.58 -14.31 -31.28
CA GLN A 38 -14.46 -15.27 -32.38
C GLN A 38 -14.00 -16.65 -31.89
N ASN A 39 -14.73 -17.69 -32.28
CA ASN A 39 -14.60 -19.05 -31.77
C ASN A 39 -13.33 -19.80 -32.27
N TRP A 40 -12.48 -19.13 -33.04
CA TRP A 40 -11.26 -19.70 -33.65
C TRP A 40 -9.98 -19.22 -32.96
N ALA A 41 -10.09 -18.61 -31.77
CA ALA A 41 -8.92 -18.32 -30.95
C ALA A 41 -8.19 -19.64 -30.67
N SER A 42 -6.98 -19.79 -31.23
CA SER A 42 -6.10 -20.95 -31.01
C SER A 42 -5.75 -21.15 -29.53
N THR A 43 -5.90 -20.10 -28.72
CA THR A 43 -5.71 -20.10 -27.28
C THR A 43 -7.07 -20.01 -26.59
N PRO A 44 -7.46 -21.01 -25.76
CA PRO A 44 -8.71 -20.95 -25.03
C PRO A 44 -8.69 -19.79 -24.02
N CYS A 45 -9.77 -19.02 -23.97
CA CYS A 45 -9.94 -17.98 -22.95
C CYS A 45 -9.98 -18.61 -21.56
N ARG A 46 -9.36 -17.95 -20.60
CA ARG A 46 -9.30 -18.38 -19.21
C ARG A 46 -9.67 -17.23 -18.29
N ASP A 47 -10.12 -17.60 -17.12
CA ASP A 47 -10.29 -16.67 -16.03
C ASP A 47 -8.93 -16.11 -15.64
N GLU A 48 -8.93 -14.87 -15.18
CA GLU A 48 -7.72 -14.16 -14.83
C GLU A 48 -7.70 -13.85 -13.35
N THR A 49 -6.52 -14.04 -12.76
CA THR A 49 -6.22 -13.65 -11.39
C THR A 49 -5.10 -12.64 -11.44
N GLN A 50 -5.33 -11.50 -10.79
CA GLN A 50 -4.29 -10.51 -10.55
C GLN A 50 -3.86 -10.59 -9.10
N ILE A 51 -2.54 -10.62 -8.88
CA ILE A 51 -1.91 -10.59 -7.56
C ILE A 51 -1.02 -9.36 -7.52
N GLN A 52 -1.02 -8.66 -6.39
CA GLN A 52 -0.19 -7.50 -6.16
C GLN A 52 0.20 -7.42 -4.68
N LEU A 53 1.35 -6.84 -4.38
CA LEU A 53 1.73 -6.56 -2.99
C LEU A 53 0.75 -5.54 -2.39
N CYS A 54 0.43 -5.72 -1.11
CA CYS A 54 -0.42 -4.77 -0.38
C CYS A 54 0.17 -3.35 -0.41
N SER A 55 1.49 -3.26 -0.31
CA SER A 55 2.28 -2.03 -0.40
C SER A 55 2.16 -1.28 -1.73
N GLU A 56 1.86 -1.97 -2.82
CA GLU A 56 1.80 -1.38 -4.16
C GLU A 56 0.40 -0.90 -4.53
N ASN A 57 -0.63 -1.27 -3.74
CA ASN A 57 -1.99 -0.80 -3.97
C ASN A 57 -2.03 0.74 -3.84
N PRO A 58 -2.54 1.49 -4.83
CA PRO A 58 -2.61 2.95 -4.78
C PRO A 58 -3.23 3.51 -3.49
N GLN A 59 -4.27 2.86 -2.95
CA GLN A 59 -4.89 3.26 -1.68
C GLN A 59 -3.97 3.06 -0.47
N SER A 60 -3.17 1.99 -0.49
CA SER A 60 -2.16 1.72 0.53
C SER A 60 -0.99 2.70 0.42
N ILE A 61 -0.54 3.01 -0.79
CA ILE A 61 0.59 3.92 -1.03
C ILE A 61 0.36 5.27 -0.36
N GLU A 62 -0.83 5.84 -0.46
CA GLU A 62 -1.16 7.12 0.19
C GLU A 62 -1.08 7.02 1.72
N THR A 63 -1.64 5.95 2.29
CA THR A 63 -1.70 5.72 3.74
C THR A 63 -0.33 5.38 4.34
N CYS A 64 0.53 4.71 3.57
CA CYS A 64 1.75 4.08 4.04
C CYS A 64 3.04 4.83 3.64
N LYS A 65 2.89 6.01 3.02
CA LYS A 65 3.99 6.92 2.68
C LYS A 65 4.63 7.57 3.90
N THR A 66 3.85 7.86 4.94
CA THR A 66 4.34 8.47 6.17
C THR A 66 4.50 7.41 7.24
N CYS A 67 5.60 7.46 7.98
CA CYS A 67 5.73 6.63 9.16
C CYS A 67 4.70 7.00 10.22
N LEU A 68 4.35 6.01 11.04
CA LEU A 68 3.58 6.24 12.24
C LEU A 68 4.56 6.57 13.36
N VAL A 69 4.26 7.66 14.07
CA VAL A 69 5.03 8.11 15.24
C VAL A 69 4.18 7.96 16.49
N GLY A 70 4.83 7.69 17.61
CA GLY A 70 4.22 7.62 18.92
C GLY A 70 3.84 9.00 19.46
N GLY A 71 3.35 9.00 20.70
CA GLY A 71 3.18 10.23 21.46
C GLY A 71 4.52 10.94 21.68
N TRP A 72 4.46 12.26 21.81
CA TRP A 72 5.60 13.04 22.29
C TRP A 72 5.92 12.65 23.74
N SER A 73 7.21 12.61 24.06
CA SER A 73 7.68 12.62 25.44
C SER A 73 7.24 13.90 26.14
N GLU A 74 7.32 13.89 27.46
CA GLU A 74 7.30 15.13 28.24
C GLU A 74 8.42 16.07 27.79
N TRP A 75 8.17 17.37 27.90
CA TRP A 75 9.18 18.39 27.65
C TRP A 75 10.27 18.30 28.72
N SER A 76 11.53 18.39 28.28
CA SER A 76 12.67 18.55 29.19
C SER A 76 12.52 19.80 30.05
N ASP A 77 13.28 19.87 31.13
CA ASP A 77 13.47 21.13 31.83
C ASP A 77 14.09 22.20 30.92
N CYS A 78 13.91 23.46 31.30
CA CYS A 78 14.51 24.58 30.59
C CYS A 78 16.03 24.51 30.70
N SER A 79 16.76 24.74 29.60
CA SER A 79 18.22 24.75 29.59
C SER A 79 18.83 25.85 30.48
N THR A 80 18.04 26.86 30.85
CA THR A 80 18.46 27.97 31.71
C THR A 80 17.44 28.21 32.81
N SER A 81 17.91 28.70 33.96
CA SER A 81 17.06 29.08 35.09
C SER A 81 16.54 30.51 35.00
N CYS A 82 17.13 31.36 34.15
CA CYS A 82 16.69 32.71 33.85
C CYS A 82 17.17 33.15 32.45
N GLY A 83 16.43 34.06 31.81
CA GLY A 83 16.69 34.49 30.44
C GLY A 83 16.14 33.52 29.38
N GLU A 84 16.67 33.59 28.16
CA GLU A 84 16.28 32.67 27.07
C GLU A 84 16.85 31.27 27.29
N GLY A 85 16.06 30.25 26.98
CA GLY A 85 16.44 28.85 27.13
C GLY A 85 15.60 27.96 26.24
N ASN A 86 16.07 26.73 26.03
CA ASN A 86 15.44 25.75 25.15
C ASN A 86 14.85 24.60 25.97
N ARG A 87 13.79 23.98 25.43
CA ARG A 87 13.23 22.73 25.92
C ARG A 87 13.19 21.73 24.77
N VAL A 88 13.49 20.48 25.06
CA VAL A 88 13.55 19.40 24.09
C VAL A 88 12.48 18.38 24.43
N ARG A 89 11.86 17.80 23.41
CA ARG A 89 11.02 16.60 23.54
C ARG A 89 11.34 15.68 22.36
N THR A 90 11.17 14.40 22.56
CA THR A 90 11.40 13.37 21.55
C THR A 90 10.13 12.56 21.34
N ARG A 91 10.04 11.88 20.21
CA ARG A 91 9.03 10.84 19.95
C ARG A 91 9.69 9.74 19.14
N GLU A 92 9.14 8.54 19.25
CA GLU A 92 9.66 7.38 18.53
C GLU A 92 8.79 7.06 17.31
N VAL A 93 9.42 6.57 16.24
CA VAL A 93 8.72 5.99 15.10
C VAL A 93 8.19 4.61 15.51
N THR A 94 6.87 4.46 15.55
CA THR A 94 6.21 3.20 15.89
C THR A 94 6.07 2.28 14.67
N LYS A 95 6.06 2.84 13.46
CA LYS A 95 6.09 2.07 12.21
C LYS A 95 6.85 2.84 11.12
N PRO A 96 7.91 2.25 10.53
CA PRO A 96 8.64 2.89 9.44
C PRO A 96 7.78 3.04 8.18
N PRO A 97 8.14 3.96 7.26
CA PRO A 97 7.44 4.10 6.00
C PRO A 97 7.77 2.92 5.06
N LEU A 98 6.91 2.70 4.06
CA LEU A 98 7.00 1.56 3.15
C LEU A 98 8.35 1.38 2.44
N ASN A 99 9.05 2.48 2.16
CA ASN A 99 10.31 2.48 1.42
C ASN A 99 11.54 2.56 2.32
N GLY A 100 11.35 2.51 3.65
CA GLY A 100 12.44 2.65 4.62
C GLY A 100 13.11 4.04 4.60
N ASP A 101 12.47 5.03 3.97
CA ASP A 101 12.92 6.42 3.96
C ASP A 101 12.55 7.11 5.29
N ASP A 102 13.30 6.77 6.33
CA ASP A 102 13.16 7.35 7.68
C ASP A 102 13.44 8.87 7.70
N SER A 103 13.96 9.45 6.60
CA SER A 103 14.22 10.88 6.45
C SER A 103 12.95 11.74 6.33
N THR A 104 11.80 11.14 6.06
CA THR A 104 10.50 11.85 6.08
C THR A 104 9.81 11.77 7.44
N CYS A 105 10.40 11.04 8.39
CA CYS A 105 9.85 10.88 9.73
C CYS A 105 10.17 12.06 10.64
N PRO A 106 9.15 12.69 11.25
CA PRO A 106 9.29 13.93 11.99
C PRO A 106 9.50 13.78 13.50
#